data_AF-A0A4R4M8F8-F1
#
_entry.id   AF-A0A4R4M8F8-F1
#
_cell.length_a   1.000
_cell.length_b   1.000
_cell.length_c   1.000
_cell.angle_alpha   90.00
_cell.angle_beta   90.00
_cell.angle_gamma   90.00
#
_symmetry.space_group_name_H-M   'P 1'
#
loop_
_entity.id
_entity.type
_entity.pdbx_description
1 polymer ?
#
loop_
_entity_poly.entity_id
_entity_poly.type
_entity_poly.pdbx_seq_one_letter_code
_entity_poly.pdbx_strand_id
1 'polypeptide(L)'
;MADDLGGGRVRRNAGSVPWQDRDGRDGPGRGRDGRRDRGVRRLLHAHAPSGDRLEARVRPGYPLPALARVQASRTRVSPVQRGLRGGGPASETARRPTAPARAARLGGAPGQVAGHLQASGLSGSGGGRRMSLATIRVGRTRVSHVSDGVARGPRRYWFTGAEPAELMPAMGVTDPAAPVTVTYGGFVVTGDGQVTVVDVGYGHRAHEIPGLEGAGTMPSALAGLGIEPGDVDHVVLTHLHDDHCGWLIKDDEGSLTFPNATVHINEREFAYWTGDEVDVIEANRNMAGNVRPRLRAVQSAGRLHTYDGELGLSEQVTVLPTHGHTPGHVSVLVADGDDAAILAGDLLHHPVHVQHPCWLPSVDYEPAESVRSRRRITALAADRNAVILAPHFPIPTVIDMDRDPAGRVRSTVRHEMEDAT
;
A
#
# COMPACT_ATOMS: atom_id res chain seq x y z
N MET A 1 54.22 28.76 -27.40
CA MET A 1 53.78 28.50 -28.79
C MET A 1 52.81 27.34 -28.68
N ALA A 2 51.52 27.58 -28.50
CA ALA A 2 50.58 28.31 -29.38
C ALA A 2 50.17 27.40 -30.57
N ASP A 3 48.92 26.88 -30.61
CA ASP A 3 47.66 27.51 -31.11
C ASP A 3 47.52 27.22 -32.63
N ASP A 4 46.37 27.07 -33.31
CA ASP A 4 44.92 26.98 -33.01
C ASP A 4 44.24 26.24 -34.23
N LEU A 5 42.93 25.97 -34.44
CA LEU A 5 41.65 26.16 -33.73
C LEU A 5 40.63 25.13 -34.31
N GLY A 6 39.74 24.56 -33.49
CA GLY A 6 38.40 24.14 -33.95
C GLY A 6 37.94 22.70 -33.61
N GLY A 7 36.65 22.44 -33.39
CA GLY A 7 35.52 23.38 -33.32
C GLY A 7 34.14 22.71 -33.44
N GLY A 8 33.59 22.18 -32.34
CA GLY A 8 32.29 21.47 -32.33
C GLY A 8 31.36 21.92 -31.20
N ARG A 9 30.19 22.50 -31.54
CA ARG A 9 29.18 22.93 -30.56
C ARG A 9 28.21 21.79 -30.21
N VAL A 10 28.27 21.28 -28.99
CA VAL A 10 27.18 20.46 -28.42
C VAL A 10 26.06 21.41 -27.94
N ARG A 11 24.86 21.30 -28.50
CA ARG A 11 23.69 22.06 -28.03
C ARG A 11 23.14 21.42 -26.76
N ARG A 12 23.18 22.13 -25.63
CA ARG A 12 22.33 21.83 -24.47
C ARG A 12 20.88 22.20 -24.83
N ASN A 13 19.93 21.29 -24.62
CA ASN A 13 18.51 21.56 -24.83
C ASN A 13 17.78 21.54 -23.49
N ALA A 14 17.70 22.69 -22.82
CA ALA A 14 17.01 22.84 -21.54
C ALA A 14 15.52 23.17 -21.79
N GLY A 15 14.65 22.18 -21.62
CA GLY A 15 13.21 22.29 -21.87
C GLY A 15 12.38 22.64 -20.62
N SER A 16 12.76 23.69 -19.88
CA SER A 16 12.01 24.12 -18.69
C SER A 16 10.73 24.87 -19.06
N VAL A 17 9.56 24.33 -18.68
CA VAL A 17 8.25 24.99 -18.85
C VAL A 17 7.64 25.28 -17.46
N PRO A 18 7.70 26.53 -16.97
CA PRO A 18 6.99 26.91 -15.76
C PRO A 18 5.50 27.14 -16.07
N TRP A 19 4.61 26.49 -15.33
CA TRP A 19 3.20 26.87 -15.30
C TRP A 19 3.05 28.18 -14.50
N GLN A 20 2.31 29.15 -15.03
CA GLN A 20 1.95 30.38 -14.32
C GLN A 20 0.43 30.57 -14.35
N ASP A 21 -0.15 30.74 -13.17
CA ASP A 21 -1.54 31.16 -13.03
C ASP A 21 -1.75 32.57 -13.60
N ARG A 22 -2.91 32.79 -14.22
CA ARG A 22 -3.43 34.13 -14.49
C ARG A 22 -4.94 34.16 -14.29
N ASP A 23 -5.34 34.78 -13.19
CA ASP A 23 -6.70 35.23 -12.95
C ASP A 23 -6.70 36.77 -12.81
N GLY A 24 -7.74 37.43 -13.28
CA GLY A 24 -7.92 38.89 -13.13
C GLY A 24 -8.10 39.74 -14.40
N ARG A 25 -9.34 40.19 -14.62
CA ARG A 25 -9.83 41.61 -14.67
C ARG A 25 -9.08 42.62 -15.58
N ASP A 26 -9.73 43.57 -16.27
CA ASP A 26 -11.10 44.12 -16.24
C ASP A 26 -11.48 44.78 -17.60
N GLY A 27 -12.77 45.09 -17.80
CA GLY A 27 -13.18 46.28 -18.59
C GLY A 27 -13.91 46.07 -19.93
N PRO A 28 -14.75 47.04 -20.41
CA PRO A 28 -15.87 46.72 -21.32
C PRO A 28 -15.93 47.49 -22.66
N GLY A 29 -16.45 46.84 -23.72
CA GLY A 29 -16.70 47.42 -25.05
C GLY A 29 -18.12 47.13 -25.59
N ARG A 30 -18.90 48.19 -25.87
CA ARG A 30 -20.35 48.17 -26.20
C ARG A 30 -20.66 47.72 -27.65
N GLY A 31 -21.81 47.06 -27.89
CA GLY A 31 -22.37 46.95 -29.26
C GLY A 31 -23.73 46.24 -29.41
N ARG A 32 -24.75 46.98 -29.86
CA ARG A 32 -26.15 46.60 -30.24
C ARG A 32 -26.24 45.49 -31.32
N ASP A 33 -27.39 44.87 -31.67
CA ASP A 33 -28.83 45.08 -31.38
C ASP A 33 -29.63 43.76 -31.61
N GLY A 34 -30.97 43.73 -31.41
CA GLY A 34 -31.84 42.78 -32.15
C GLY A 34 -32.92 41.97 -31.39
N ARG A 35 -34.08 42.58 -31.16
CA ARG A 35 -35.47 42.01 -31.22
C ARG A 35 -35.73 40.58 -30.64
N ARG A 36 -36.43 40.46 -29.50
CA ARG A 36 -37.91 40.28 -29.38
C ARG A 36 -38.49 39.00 -29.99
N ASP A 37 -39.12 38.15 -29.14
CA ASP A 37 -40.60 38.10 -29.10
C ASP A 37 -41.14 37.64 -27.70
N ARG A 38 -42.46 37.39 -27.58
CA ARG A 38 -43.23 37.28 -26.32
C ARG A 38 -43.91 35.91 -26.12
N GLY A 39 -44.09 35.51 -24.85
CA GLY A 39 -44.99 34.41 -24.44
C GLY A 39 -45.30 34.46 -22.93
N VAL A 40 -46.57 34.31 -22.52
CA VAL A 40 -47.05 34.66 -21.14
C VAL A 40 -48.25 33.78 -20.70
N ARG A 41 -48.37 33.54 -19.37
CA ARG A 41 -49.38 32.77 -18.57
C ARG A 41 -48.98 31.30 -18.29
N ARG A 42 -48.82 30.87 -17.03
CA ARG A 42 -49.77 30.66 -15.88
C ARG A 42 -50.56 29.34 -16.03
N LEU A 43 -50.30 28.30 -15.22
CA LEU A 43 -50.64 28.06 -13.78
C LEU A 43 -52.06 27.51 -13.56
N LEU A 44 -52.17 26.28 -13.01
CA LEU A 44 -52.91 25.93 -11.78
C LEU A 44 -52.72 24.43 -11.39
N HIS A 45 -53.31 23.99 -10.26
CA HIS A 45 -52.91 22.80 -9.48
C HIS A 45 -53.70 21.50 -9.71
N ALA A 46 -53.10 20.38 -9.27
CA ALA A 46 -53.78 19.25 -8.62
C ALA A 46 -52.86 18.60 -7.54
N HIS A 47 -53.41 17.77 -6.65
CA HIS A 47 -52.69 17.08 -5.55
C HIS A 47 -53.09 15.59 -5.48
N ALA A 48 -52.11 14.70 -5.24
CA ALA A 48 -52.25 13.40 -4.56
C ALA A 48 -50.83 12.85 -4.25
N PRO A 49 -50.63 11.98 -3.24
CA PRO A 49 -49.32 11.85 -2.58
C PRO A 49 -48.44 10.69 -3.07
N SER A 50 -47.12 10.85 -2.84
CA SER A 50 -46.08 9.82 -3.00
C SER A 50 -45.41 9.53 -1.65
N GLY A 51 -45.14 8.26 -1.35
CA GLY A 51 -44.34 7.88 -0.17
C GLY A 51 -42.84 8.07 -0.42
N ASP A 52 -42.11 8.57 0.59
CA ASP A 52 -40.72 8.98 0.42
C ASP A 52 -39.74 7.82 0.26
N ARG A 53 -39.07 7.79 -0.90
CA ARG A 53 -37.71 7.27 -1.04
C ARG A 53 -36.76 8.47 -1.13
N LEU A 54 -35.77 8.54 -0.26
CA LEU A 54 -34.72 9.56 -0.36
C LEU A 54 -33.75 9.23 -1.50
N GLU A 55 -34.04 9.75 -2.69
CA GLU A 55 -33.06 9.84 -3.79
C GLU A 55 -32.25 11.13 -3.66
N ALA A 56 -30.93 11.00 -3.49
CA ALA A 56 -30.02 12.14 -3.39
C ALA A 56 -29.88 12.86 -4.75
N ARG A 57 -30.39 14.09 -4.83
CA ARG A 57 -30.36 14.90 -6.07
C ARG A 57 -28.99 15.53 -6.32
N VAL A 58 -28.11 14.80 -7.00
CA VAL A 58 -26.92 15.38 -7.66
C VAL A 58 -27.38 16.36 -8.75
N ARG A 59 -26.78 17.56 -8.79
CA ARG A 59 -26.94 18.52 -9.90
C ARG A 59 -25.76 18.36 -10.88
N PRO A 60 -25.98 18.42 -12.20
CA PRO A 60 -24.91 18.23 -13.18
C PRO A 60 -24.01 19.48 -13.29
N GLY A 61 -22.70 19.25 -13.30
CA GLY A 61 -21.68 20.26 -13.57
C GLY A 61 -20.39 19.59 -14.06
N TYR A 62 -19.84 20.12 -15.15
CA TYR A 62 -18.66 19.62 -15.90
C TYR A 62 -18.82 18.27 -16.63
N PRO A 63 -18.24 18.12 -17.84
CA PRO A 63 -18.36 16.91 -18.65
C PRO A 63 -17.24 15.90 -18.37
N LEU A 64 -17.61 14.63 -18.21
CA LEU A 64 -16.69 13.50 -18.38
C LEU A 64 -16.56 13.15 -19.87
N PRO A 65 -15.39 12.70 -20.36
CA PRO A 65 -15.26 12.15 -21.71
C PRO A 65 -16.12 10.89 -21.86
N ALA A 66 -16.70 10.69 -23.04
CA ALA A 66 -17.71 9.66 -23.26
C ALA A 66 -17.11 8.24 -23.31
N LEU A 67 -17.42 7.42 -22.30
CA LEU A 67 -17.14 5.98 -22.32
C LEU A 67 -17.95 5.29 -23.42
N ALA A 68 -17.26 4.62 -24.35
CA ALA A 68 -17.89 3.83 -25.40
C ALA A 68 -18.55 2.57 -24.82
N ARG A 69 -19.82 2.32 -25.15
CA ARG A 69 -20.53 1.10 -24.73
C ARG A 69 -20.01 -0.11 -25.52
N VAL A 70 -19.15 -0.91 -24.90
CA VAL A 70 -18.81 -2.25 -25.42
C VAL A 70 -20.02 -3.16 -25.25
N GLN A 71 -20.61 -3.64 -26.35
CA GLN A 71 -21.64 -4.67 -26.31
C GLN A 71 -20.97 -6.05 -26.17
N ALA A 72 -21.24 -6.75 -25.06
CA ALA A 72 -20.76 -8.11 -24.87
C ALA A 72 -21.44 -9.10 -25.84
N SER A 73 -20.73 -9.49 -26.90
CA SER A 73 -21.17 -10.51 -27.85
C SER A 73 -20.96 -11.92 -27.26
N ARG A 74 -22.05 -12.66 -27.05
CA ARG A 74 -22.02 -14.04 -26.53
C ARG A 74 -21.64 -15.04 -27.63
N THR A 75 -20.35 -15.29 -27.82
CA THR A 75 -19.87 -16.48 -28.55
C THR A 75 -20.05 -17.74 -27.70
N ARG A 76 -20.75 -18.75 -28.23
CA ARG A 76 -20.86 -20.07 -27.60
C ARG A 76 -19.65 -20.92 -27.98
N VAL A 77 -19.00 -21.54 -27.00
CA VAL A 77 -18.04 -22.62 -27.25
C VAL A 77 -18.76 -23.96 -27.13
N SER A 78 -18.67 -24.78 -28.18
CA SER A 78 -19.16 -26.17 -28.17
C SER A 78 -18.00 -27.15 -27.94
N PRO A 79 -18.20 -28.24 -27.19
CA PRO A 79 -17.12 -29.18 -26.88
C PRO A 79 -16.82 -30.13 -28.06
N VAL A 80 -15.54 -30.47 -28.24
CA VAL A 80 -15.10 -31.54 -29.15
C VAL A 80 -14.66 -32.76 -28.33
N GLN A 81 -15.14 -33.94 -28.71
CA GLN A 81 -14.86 -35.20 -28.01
C GLN A 81 -13.65 -35.97 -28.58
N ARG A 82 -13.24 -37.01 -27.85
CA ARG A 82 -12.02 -37.82 -28.05
C ARG A 82 -12.01 -38.63 -29.36
N GLY A 83 -10.83 -38.79 -29.94
CA GLY A 83 -10.42 -39.95 -30.75
C GLY A 83 -9.38 -40.79 -29.99
N LEU A 84 -9.28 -42.09 -30.28
CA LEU A 84 -8.42 -43.07 -29.58
C LEU A 84 -7.71 -44.02 -30.55
N ARG A 85 -6.74 -44.79 -29.99
CA ARG A 85 -5.86 -45.84 -30.61
C ARG A 85 -4.60 -45.25 -31.24
N GLY A 86 -3.41 -45.83 -31.09
CA GLY A 86 -2.90 -46.97 -30.29
C GLY A 86 -1.38 -47.08 -30.55
N GLY A 87 -0.54 -47.90 -29.91
CA GLY A 87 -0.68 -48.91 -28.86
C GLY A 87 0.59 -49.79 -28.87
N GLY A 88 1.04 -50.35 -27.74
CA GLY A 88 2.24 -51.22 -27.69
C GLY A 88 2.98 -51.11 -26.34
N PRO A 89 3.71 -52.14 -25.86
CA PRO A 89 3.73 -52.40 -24.43
C PRO A 89 5.10 -52.63 -23.75
N ALA A 90 5.01 -52.71 -22.40
CA ALA A 90 5.73 -53.61 -21.49
C ALA A 90 6.86 -53.03 -20.59
N SER A 91 6.75 -53.37 -19.28
CA SER A 91 7.81 -53.41 -18.25
C SER A 91 8.47 -52.07 -17.83
N GLU A 92 9.05 -51.92 -16.63
CA GLU A 92 9.32 -52.91 -15.56
C GLU A 92 9.16 -52.34 -14.12
N THR A 93 9.81 -52.95 -13.13
CA THR A 93 9.47 -52.85 -11.70
C THR A 93 10.13 -51.70 -10.91
N ALA A 94 9.47 -51.33 -9.81
CA ALA A 94 9.84 -50.30 -8.86
C ALA A 94 11.19 -50.49 -8.14
N ARG A 95 11.77 -49.38 -7.64
CA ARG A 95 12.53 -49.32 -6.37
C ARG A 95 12.58 -47.89 -5.80
N ARG A 96 12.45 -47.78 -4.47
CA ARG A 96 12.83 -46.59 -3.66
C ARG A 96 14.28 -46.74 -3.19
N PRO A 97 14.98 -45.62 -2.94
CA PRO A 97 15.53 -45.34 -1.61
C PRO A 97 15.18 -43.90 -1.15
N THR A 98 14.60 -43.64 0.02
CA THR A 98 15.16 -43.73 1.40
C THR A 98 16.42 -42.88 1.62
N ALA A 99 16.24 -41.72 2.25
CA ALA A 99 17.33 -40.86 2.74
C ALA A 99 17.81 -41.28 4.14
N PRO A 100 19.08 -40.99 4.53
CA PRO A 100 19.57 -41.17 5.89
C PRO A 100 19.37 -39.90 6.74
N ALA A 101 18.78 -40.05 7.93
CA ALA A 101 18.75 -38.98 8.93
C ALA A 101 20.09 -38.88 9.68
N ARG A 102 20.46 -37.67 10.13
CA ARG A 102 21.56 -37.47 11.09
C ARG A 102 20.98 -37.28 12.50
N ALA A 103 21.35 -38.18 13.42
CA ALA A 103 20.98 -38.08 14.83
C ALA A 103 21.91 -37.14 15.61
N ALA A 104 21.38 -36.49 16.64
CA ALA A 104 22.15 -35.69 17.59
C ALA A 104 23.03 -36.55 18.51
N ARG A 105 23.98 -35.91 19.21
CA ARG A 105 24.70 -36.51 20.36
C ARG A 105 24.53 -35.61 21.58
N LEU A 106 24.31 -36.23 22.73
CA LEU A 106 24.28 -35.61 24.06
C LEU A 106 25.27 -36.32 24.99
N GLY A 107 25.69 -35.63 26.05
CA GLY A 107 26.67 -36.08 27.04
C GLY A 107 27.99 -35.29 26.96
N GLY A 108 28.58 -34.85 28.07
CA GLY A 108 28.15 -34.95 29.47
C GLY A 108 28.93 -33.99 30.38
N ALA A 109 28.45 -33.79 31.62
CA ALA A 109 29.02 -32.89 32.64
C ALA A 109 29.95 -33.69 33.61
N PRO A 110 30.44 -33.14 34.76
CA PRO A 110 30.43 -31.75 35.26
C PRO A 110 31.82 -31.25 35.77
N GLY A 111 31.88 -30.01 36.28
CA GLY A 111 33.03 -29.49 37.05
C GLY A 111 32.63 -28.35 37.98
N GLN A 112 32.98 -28.43 39.27
CA GLN A 112 32.65 -27.45 40.31
C GLN A 112 33.90 -26.67 40.77
N VAL A 113 33.75 -25.38 41.09
CA VAL A 113 34.34 -24.76 42.30
C VAL A 113 33.38 -23.67 42.81
N ALA A 114 33.37 -23.40 44.12
CA ALA A 114 32.70 -22.24 44.73
C ALA A 114 33.32 -20.89 44.27
N GLY A 115 32.70 -19.73 44.44
CA GLY A 115 31.47 -19.41 45.17
C GLY A 115 31.73 -18.49 46.37
N HIS A 116 31.26 -17.24 46.29
CA HIS A 116 31.23 -16.29 47.41
C HIS A 116 29.95 -15.46 47.34
N LEU A 117 29.28 -15.33 48.50
CA LEU A 117 28.06 -14.54 48.66
C LEU A 117 28.41 -13.16 49.22
N GLN A 118 27.92 -12.10 48.57
CA GLN A 118 27.51 -10.88 49.25
C GLN A 118 26.14 -10.46 48.70
N ALA A 119 25.14 -10.40 49.58
CA ALA A 119 23.80 -9.94 49.25
C ALA A 119 23.60 -8.54 49.83
N SER A 120 23.29 -7.58 48.96
CA SER A 120 23.01 -6.18 49.34
C SER A 120 22.01 -5.56 48.37
N GLY A 121 20.98 -4.91 48.89
CA GLY A 121 20.18 -3.91 48.16
C GLY A 121 19.15 -4.45 47.15
N LEU A 122 17.92 -4.69 47.61
CA LEU A 122 16.76 -4.60 46.72
C LEU A 122 16.45 -3.12 46.45
N SER A 123 16.65 -2.67 45.21
CA SER A 123 16.04 -1.43 44.70
C SER A 123 15.60 -1.64 43.26
N GLY A 124 14.34 -2.01 43.07
CA GLY A 124 13.76 -2.24 41.75
C GLY A 124 13.52 -0.92 41.02
N SER A 125 14.42 -0.54 40.12
CA SER A 125 14.11 0.44 39.07
C SER A 125 13.58 -0.30 37.86
N GLY A 126 12.27 -0.13 37.59
CA GLY A 126 11.61 -0.71 36.43
C GLY A 126 12.08 -0.02 35.14
N GLY A 127 13.25 -0.45 34.63
CA GLY A 127 13.83 -0.02 33.36
C GLY A 127 13.05 -0.53 32.14
N GLY A 128 11.75 -0.21 32.09
CA GLY A 128 10.89 -0.46 30.94
C GLY A 128 11.39 0.34 29.74
N ARG A 129 12.26 -0.27 28.94
CA ARG A 129 12.85 0.35 27.75
C ARG A 129 11.75 0.63 26.73
N ARG A 130 11.19 1.84 26.78
CA ARG A 130 10.25 2.34 25.77
C ARG A 130 10.87 2.11 24.39
N MET A 131 10.25 1.23 23.62
CA MET A 131 10.49 1.17 22.18
C MET A 131 9.78 2.39 21.57
N SER A 132 10.39 3.02 20.58
CA SER A 132 9.74 4.07 19.79
C SER A 132 8.56 3.50 19.01
N LEU A 133 7.62 4.35 18.61
CA LEU A 133 6.50 3.97 17.74
C LEU A 133 6.96 3.47 16.36
N ALA A 134 8.22 3.75 15.97
CA ALA A 134 8.89 3.11 14.85
C ALA A 134 9.10 1.58 15.03
N THR A 135 8.93 1.03 16.23
CA THR A 135 8.82 -0.42 16.48
C THR A 135 7.83 -0.73 17.60
N ILE A 136 6.65 -1.23 17.24
CA ILE A 136 5.71 -1.81 18.20
C ILE A 136 6.02 -3.30 18.47
N ARG A 137 5.41 -3.83 19.53
CA ARG A 137 5.42 -5.25 19.89
C ARG A 137 3.99 -5.79 19.87
N VAL A 138 3.81 -7.01 19.39
CA VAL A 138 2.52 -7.73 19.33
C VAL A 138 2.76 -9.15 19.86
N GLY A 139 2.46 -9.37 21.14
CA GLY A 139 2.76 -10.59 21.88
C GLY A 139 4.25 -10.91 21.90
N ARG A 140 4.68 -11.92 21.15
CA ARG A 140 6.09 -12.28 20.92
C ARG A 140 6.73 -11.59 19.72
N THR A 141 5.94 -11.12 18.76
CA THR A 141 6.43 -10.51 17.52
C THR A 141 6.77 -9.02 17.70
N ARG A 142 7.61 -8.48 16.81
CA ARG A 142 7.85 -7.04 16.64
C ARG A 142 7.45 -6.62 15.24
N VAL A 143 6.76 -5.50 15.13
CA VAL A 143 6.51 -4.82 13.85
C VAL A 143 7.33 -3.53 13.85
N SER A 144 8.18 -3.36 12.85
CA SER A 144 9.04 -2.19 12.68
C SER A 144 8.66 -1.44 11.40
N HIS A 145 8.55 -0.12 11.45
CA HIS A 145 8.46 0.73 10.27
C HIS A 145 9.82 0.76 9.54
N VAL A 146 9.82 0.72 8.21
CA VAL A 146 11.03 0.85 7.39
C VAL A 146 10.75 1.82 6.24
N SER A 147 11.32 3.02 6.34
CA SER A 147 11.14 4.09 5.35
C SER A 147 12.00 3.86 4.10
N ASP A 148 11.47 4.22 2.94
CA ASP A 148 12.19 4.37 1.67
C ASP A 148 12.21 5.83 1.17
N GLY A 149 11.69 6.76 1.98
CA GLY A 149 11.65 8.20 1.68
C GLY A 149 10.36 8.87 2.16
N VAL A 150 10.29 10.19 2.03
CA VAL A 150 9.14 11.02 2.41
C VAL A 150 8.91 12.13 1.38
N ALA A 151 7.66 12.37 1.00
CA ALA A 151 7.28 13.49 0.13
C ALA A 151 6.28 14.41 0.84
N ARG A 152 6.14 15.65 0.36
CA ARG A 152 5.18 16.62 0.87
C ARG A 152 4.34 17.18 -0.28
N GLY A 153 3.05 16.84 -0.30
CA GLY A 153 2.16 17.07 -1.45
C GLY A 153 0.83 17.74 -1.09
N PRO A 154 0.08 18.27 -2.07
CA PRO A 154 -1.19 18.95 -1.81
C PRO A 154 -2.33 17.96 -1.54
N ARG A 155 -3.07 18.19 -0.45
CA ARG A 155 -4.20 17.36 0.06
C ARG A 155 -5.18 16.81 -0.98
N ARG A 156 -5.45 17.54 -2.06
CA ARG A 156 -6.50 17.22 -3.07
C ARG A 156 -6.41 15.82 -3.68
N TYR A 157 -5.23 15.19 -3.70
CA TYR A 157 -5.04 13.84 -4.22
C TYR A 157 -5.46 12.74 -3.24
N TRP A 158 -5.50 13.04 -1.94
CA TRP A 158 -5.71 12.03 -0.88
C TRP A 158 -7.11 12.06 -0.28
N PHE A 159 -7.83 13.18 -0.42
CA PHE A 159 -9.12 13.44 0.23
C PHE A 159 -10.20 13.90 -0.76
N THR A 160 -10.32 13.21 -1.89
CA THR A 160 -11.45 13.47 -2.81
C THR A 160 -12.79 13.15 -2.12
N GLY A 161 -13.82 13.94 -2.41
CA GLY A 161 -15.10 13.86 -1.69
C GLY A 161 -15.14 14.53 -0.31
N ALA A 162 -14.04 15.15 0.14
CA ALA A 162 -14.01 15.99 1.33
C ALA A 162 -14.20 17.47 0.97
N GLU A 163 -15.17 18.15 1.59
CA GLU A 163 -15.27 19.62 1.49
C GLU A 163 -14.18 20.28 2.34
N PRO A 164 -13.50 21.35 1.88
CA PRO A 164 -12.41 21.99 2.63
C PRO A 164 -12.82 22.47 4.03
N ALA A 165 -14.08 22.87 4.22
CA ALA A 165 -14.61 23.29 5.51
C ALA A 165 -14.73 22.14 6.54
N GLU A 166 -14.81 20.89 6.08
CA GLU A 166 -14.85 19.69 6.92
C GLU A 166 -13.45 19.07 7.08
N LEU A 167 -12.69 19.01 5.98
CA LEU A 167 -11.35 18.43 5.94
C LEU A 167 -10.36 19.16 6.85
N MET A 168 -10.39 20.50 6.84
CA MET A 168 -9.41 21.33 7.56
C MET A 168 -9.46 21.11 9.08
N PRO A 169 -10.62 21.20 9.77
CA PRO A 169 -10.72 20.83 11.19
C PRO A 169 -10.36 19.36 11.48
N ALA A 170 -10.82 18.42 10.65
CA ALA A 170 -10.60 16.99 10.86
C ALA A 170 -9.12 16.56 10.71
N MET A 171 -8.32 17.34 9.99
CA MET A 171 -6.87 17.18 9.87
C MET A 171 -6.07 18.06 10.85
N GLY A 172 -6.71 18.86 11.71
CA GLY A 172 -6.04 19.73 12.69
C GLY A 172 -5.26 20.91 12.08
N VAL A 173 -5.63 21.34 10.87
CA VAL A 173 -4.86 22.29 10.04
C VAL A 173 -5.67 23.53 9.68
N THR A 174 -5.02 24.68 9.68
CA THR A 174 -5.66 26.00 9.48
C THR A 174 -5.34 26.66 8.14
N ASP A 175 -4.16 26.38 7.56
CA ASP A 175 -3.75 26.90 6.25
C ASP A 175 -4.16 25.96 5.09
N PRO A 176 -4.97 26.42 4.11
CA PRO A 176 -5.34 25.65 2.91
C PRO A 176 -4.17 25.33 1.96
N ALA A 177 -3.03 26.03 2.05
CA ALA A 177 -1.83 25.72 1.25
C ALA A 177 -0.94 24.63 1.87
N ALA A 178 -1.00 24.41 3.19
CA ALA A 178 -0.17 23.45 3.91
C ALA A 178 -0.16 22.04 3.26
N PRO A 179 1.02 21.46 2.99
CA PRO A 179 1.13 20.14 2.40
C PRO A 179 0.82 19.04 3.42
N VAL A 180 0.54 17.84 2.93
CA VAL A 180 0.53 16.61 3.71
C VAL A 180 1.85 15.88 3.47
N THR A 181 2.49 15.50 4.58
CA THR A 181 3.61 14.56 4.59
C THR A 181 3.09 13.16 4.30
N VAL A 182 3.67 12.50 3.31
CA VAL A 182 3.43 11.09 2.96
C VAL A 182 4.76 10.36 3.03
N THR A 183 4.83 9.28 3.80
CA THR A 183 6.03 8.43 3.89
C THR A 183 5.89 7.22 2.96
N TYR A 184 7.02 6.66 2.53
CA TYR A 184 7.08 5.53 1.59
C TYR A 184 7.95 4.42 2.17
N GLY A 185 7.88 3.21 1.62
CA GLY A 185 8.54 2.02 2.17
C GLY A 185 7.53 0.99 2.65
N GLY A 186 7.71 0.48 3.86
CA GLY A 186 6.88 -0.60 4.38
C GLY A 186 7.17 -0.98 5.82
N PHE A 187 7.01 -2.26 6.13
CA PHE A 187 7.13 -2.83 7.46
C PHE A 187 7.98 -4.10 7.48
N VAL A 188 8.56 -4.39 8.65
CA VAL A 188 9.14 -5.70 8.94
C VAL A 188 8.49 -6.29 10.17
N VAL A 189 7.93 -7.49 10.01
CA VAL A 189 7.47 -8.34 11.10
C VAL A 189 8.57 -9.35 11.40
N THR A 190 9.03 -9.38 12.66
CA THR A 190 9.99 -10.38 13.17
C THR A 190 9.38 -11.12 14.34
N GLY A 191 9.48 -12.45 14.33
CA GLY A 191 8.89 -13.31 15.36
C GLY A 191 9.18 -14.78 15.08
N ASP A 192 9.28 -15.58 16.14
CA ASP A 192 9.34 -17.05 16.10
C ASP A 192 10.36 -17.68 15.12
N GLY A 193 11.44 -16.92 14.82
CA GLY A 193 12.53 -17.34 13.93
C GLY A 193 12.37 -16.94 12.46
N GLN A 194 11.32 -16.18 12.11
CA GLN A 194 11.06 -15.70 10.75
C GLN A 194 11.19 -14.17 10.61
N VAL A 195 11.49 -13.74 9.38
CA VAL A 195 11.48 -12.33 8.93
C VAL A 195 10.53 -12.17 7.74
N THR A 196 9.45 -11.41 7.95
CA THR A 196 8.50 -11.04 6.89
C THR A 196 8.58 -9.54 6.62
N VAL A 197 8.87 -9.15 5.39
CA VAL A 197 8.75 -7.76 4.91
C VAL A 197 7.37 -7.57 4.29
N VAL A 198 6.72 -6.43 4.57
CA VAL A 198 5.42 -6.07 3.99
C VAL A 198 5.57 -4.71 3.31
N ASP A 199 5.44 -4.73 1.98
CA ASP A 199 5.82 -3.67 1.03
C ASP A 199 7.31 -3.29 1.02
N VAL A 200 7.81 -2.95 -0.16
CA VAL A 200 9.26 -2.84 -0.45
C VAL A 200 9.68 -1.56 -1.19
N GLY A 201 9.04 -0.42 -0.93
CA GLY A 201 9.51 0.90 -1.37
C GLY A 201 9.51 1.13 -2.90
N TYR A 202 10.11 2.25 -3.33
CA TYR A 202 10.27 2.63 -4.75
C TYR A 202 11.48 1.94 -5.43
N GLY A 203 12.39 1.35 -4.65
CA GLY A 203 13.51 0.57 -5.18
C GLY A 203 14.77 1.38 -5.49
N HIS A 204 15.70 0.77 -6.24
CA HIS A 204 16.98 1.40 -6.60
C HIS A 204 16.85 2.72 -7.37
N ARG A 205 15.71 2.93 -8.03
CA ARG A 205 15.37 4.14 -8.79
C ARG A 205 14.48 5.14 -8.04
N ALA A 206 14.27 4.96 -6.74
CA ALA A 206 13.58 5.94 -5.88
C ALA A 206 14.16 7.36 -5.99
N HIS A 207 15.46 7.48 -6.27
CA HIS A 207 16.16 8.75 -6.45
C HIS A 207 15.72 9.56 -7.70
N GLU A 208 14.92 8.96 -8.60
CA GLU A 208 14.31 9.62 -9.76
C GLU A 208 12.94 10.24 -9.44
N ILE A 209 12.32 9.87 -8.31
CA ILE A 209 10.97 10.31 -7.92
C ILE A 209 10.99 11.79 -7.49
N PRO A 210 10.32 12.72 -8.22
CA PRO A 210 10.45 14.15 -7.94
C PRO A 210 9.85 14.54 -6.59
N GLY A 211 10.68 15.10 -5.69
CA GLY A 211 10.25 15.57 -4.37
C GLY A 211 10.25 14.50 -3.28
N LEU A 212 10.83 13.32 -3.53
CA LEU A 212 11.05 12.29 -2.52
C LEU A 212 12.36 12.57 -1.76
N GLU A 213 12.24 13.10 -0.54
CA GLU A 213 13.35 13.27 0.40
C GLU A 213 13.72 11.92 1.02
N GLY A 214 15.02 11.63 1.20
CA GLY A 214 15.47 10.35 1.75
C GLY A 214 15.15 9.13 0.87
N ALA A 215 14.97 9.33 -0.44
CA ALA A 215 14.71 8.31 -1.44
C ALA A 215 15.67 7.10 -1.36
N GLY A 216 15.13 5.88 -1.42
CA GLY A 216 15.90 4.64 -1.54
C GLY A 216 16.56 4.17 -0.25
N THR A 217 16.07 4.64 0.91
CA THR A 217 16.68 4.37 2.21
C THR A 217 16.31 3.02 2.84
N MET A 218 15.36 2.26 2.26
CA MET A 218 14.85 1.03 2.88
C MET A 218 15.93 -0.01 3.21
N PRO A 219 16.91 -0.34 2.34
CA PRO A 219 17.94 -1.32 2.67
C PRO A 219 18.82 -0.89 3.86
N SER A 220 19.09 0.41 4.00
CA SER A 220 19.83 0.97 5.14
C SER A 220 19.03 0.91 6.43
N ALA A 221 17.70 1.09 6.35
CA ALA A 221 16.80 0.96 7.49
C ALA A 221 16.60 -0.51 7.92
N LEU A 222 16.63 -1.47 6.99
CA LEU A 222 16.71 -2.91 7.30
C LEU A 222 18.02 -3.26 8.03
N ALA A 223 19.17 -2.81 7.51
CA ALA A 223 20.47 -3.01 8.17
C ALA A 223 20.52 -2.36 9.56
N GLY A 224 19.86 -1.21 9.76
CA GLY A 224 19.68 -0.56 11.06
C GLY A 224 18.87 -1.38 12.09
N LEU A 225 18.05 -2.32 11.64
CA LEU A 225 17.35 -3.30 12.49
C LEU A 225 18.18 -4.58 12.72
N GLY A 226 19.34 -4.71 12.08
CA GLY A 226 20.18 -5.91 12.09
C GLY A 226 19.67 -7.03 11.17
N ILE A 227 19.05 -6.66 10.04
CA ILE A 227 18.43 -7.59 9.08
C ILE A 227 19.07 -7.37 7.71
N GLU A 228 19.75 -8.38 7.18
CA GLU A 228 20.26 -8.37 5.81
C GLU A 228 19.19 -8.85 4.82
N PRO A 229 19.23 -8.45 3.54
CA PRO A 229 18.27 -8.92 2.53
C PRO A 229 18.27 -10.45 2.31
N GLY A 230 19.33 -11.14 2.76
CA GLY A 230 19.41 -12.60 2.78
C GLY A 230 18.63 -13.27 3.92
N ASP A 231 18.28 -12.54 4.97
CA ASP A 231 17.58 -13.06 6.16
C ASP A 231 16.05 -13.08 6.00
N VAL A 232 15.53 -12.49 4.91
CA VAL A 232 14.10 -12.37 4.65
C VAL A 232 13.52 -13.68 4.09
N ASP A 233 12.61 -14.30 4.84
CA ASP A 233 11.87 -15.50 4.41
C ASP A 233 10.72 -15.16 3.45
N HIS A 234 10.04 -14.04 3.71
CA HIS A 234 8.79 -13.66 3.04
C HIS A 234 8.78 -12.17 2.69
N VAL A 235 8.35 -11.85 1.48
CA VAL A 235 7.91 -10.50 1.08
C VAL A 235 6.43 -10.58 0.75
N VAL A 236 5.61 -9.79 1.45
CA VAL A 236 4.19 -9.62 1.13
C VAL A 236 4.03 -8.27 0.45
N LEU A 237 3.37 -8.25 -0.71
CA LEU A 237 3.01 -7.01 -1.38
C LEU A 237 1.52 -6.77 -1.10
N THR A 238 1.20 -5.64 -0.45
CA THR A 238 -0.20 -5.22 -0.23
C THR A 238 -0.88 -4.97 -1.56
N HIS A 239 -0.15 -4.40 -2.51
CA HIS A 239 -0.53 -4.21 -3.90
C HIS A 239 0.73 -3.95 -4.76
N LEU A 240 0.55 -3.65 -6.04
CA LEU A 240 1.65 -3.49 -7.00
C LEU A 240 1.82 -2.06 -7.55
N HIS A 241 1.57 -1.03 -6.75
CA HIS A 241 2.10 0.30 -7.07
C HIS A 241 3.63 0.35 -6.92
N ASP A 242 4.26 1.32 -7.60
CA ASP A 242 5.71 1.40 -7.80
C ASP A 242 6.49 1.45 -6.47
N ASP A 243 5.92 2.18 -5.50
CA ASP A 243 6.30 2.43 -4.11
C ASP A 243 6.15 1.23 -3.16
N HIS A 244 5.48 0.16 -3.61
CA HIS A 244 5.22 -1.02 -2.78
C HIS A 244 5.98 -2.24 -3.29
N CYS A 245 6.42 -2.23 -4.55
CA CYS A 245 7.10 -3.36 -5.18
C CYS A 245 8.52 -3.04 -5.71
N GLY A 246 9.07 -1.86 -5.42
CA GLY A 246 10.32 -1.34 -5.96
C GLY A 246 11.54 -2.21 -5.66
N TRP A 247 11.89 -2.39 -4.38
CA TRP A 247 13.03 -3.22 -3.95
C TRP A 247 12.79 -4.74 -4.11
N LEU A 248 11.87 -5.19 -4.97
CA LEU A 248 11.92 -6.58 -5.47
C LEU A 248 13.23 -6.84 -6.23
N ILE A 249 13.73 -5.83 -6.95
CA ILE A 249 15.04 -5.82 -7.59
C ILE A 249 15.89 -4.65 -7.06
N LYS A 250 17.21 -4.75 -7.23
CA LYS A 250 18.19 -3.74 -6.76
C LYS A 250 18.99 -3.06 -7.87
N ASP A 251 18.80 -3.49 -9.10
CA ASP A 251 19.49 -3.04 -10.30
C ASP A 251 18.61 -3.23 -11.55
N ASP A 252 18.97 -2.61 -12.67
CA ASP A 252 18.20 -2.66 -13.92
C ASP A 252 18.36 -4.00 -14.67
N GLU A 253 19.41 -4.77 -14.33
CA GLU A 253 19.60 -6.15 -14.75
C GLU A 253 18.54 -7.10 -14.15
N GLY A 254 17.84 -6.69 -13.08
CA GLY A 254 16.77 -7.45 -12.45
C GLY A 254 17.26 -8.43 -11.38
N SER A 255 18.42 -8.22 -10.78
CA SER A 255 18.89 -9.00 -9.64
C SER A 255 17.96 -8.79 -8.44
N LEU A 256 17.55 -9.87 -7.78
CA LEU A 256 16.72 -9.77 -6.58
C LEU A 256 17.47 -9.07 -5.43
N THR A 257 16.74 -8.22 -4.71
CA THR A 257 17.18 -7.69 -3.41
C THR A 257 17.14 -8.78 -2.35
N PHE A 258 16.04 -9.53 -2.30
CA PHE A 258 15.77 -10.59 -1.32
C PHE A 258 15.90 -11.98 -1.97
N PRO A 259 17.11 -12.56 -2.11
CA PRO A 259 17.33 -13.76 -2.92
C PRO A 259 16.74 -15.05 -2.31
N ASN A 260 16.47 -15.03 -1.00
CA ASN A 260 15.93 -16.17 -0.26
C ASN A 260 14.40 -16.15 -0.14
N ALA A 261 13.79 -14.96 -0.20
CA ALA A 261 12.39 -14.76 0.14
C ALA A 261 11.42 -15.41 -0.84
N THR A 262 10.27 -15.86 -0.33
CA THR A 262 9.06 -16.09 -1.13
C THR A 262 8.31 -14.77 -1.25
N VAL A 263 7.92 -14.39 -2.47
CA VAL A 263 7.18 -13.15 -2.74
C VAL A 263 5.70 -13.49 -2.94
N HIS A 264 4.87 -13.01 -2.04
CA HIS A 264 3.44 -13.30 -1.96
C HIS A 264 2.63 -12.16 -2.59
N ILE A 265 1.84 -12.49 -3.62
CA ILE A 265 1.00 -11.53 -4.35
C ILE A 265 -0.41 -12.11 -4.53
N ASN A 266 -1.46 -11.33 -4.30
CA ASN A 266 -2.82 -11.80 -4.59
C ASN A 266 -3.00 -12.04 -6.10
N GLU A 267 -3.70 -13.12 -6.49
CA GLU A 267 -3.88 -13.51 -7.90
C GLU A 267 -4.55 -12.42 -8.74
N ARG A 268 -5.48 -11.65 -8.16
CA ARG A 268 -6.17 -10.55 -8.85
C ARG A 268 -5.22 -9.41 -9.14
N GLU A 269 -4.31 -9.14 -8.20
CA GLU A 269 -3.29 -8.10 -8.35
C GLU A 269 -2.29 -8.51 -9.43
N PHE A 270 -1.75 -9.73 -9.33
CA PHE A 270 -0.83 -10.27 -10.34
C PHE A 270 -1.48 -10.30 -11.74
N ALA A 271 -2.74 -10.74 -11.85
CA ALA A 271 -3.46 -10.79 -13.12
C ALA A 271 -3.72 -9.40 -13.72
N TYR A 272 -4.10 -8.41 -12.91
CA TYR A 272 -4.33 -7.03 -13.37
C TYR A 272 -3.04 -6.39 -13.91
N TRP A 273 -1.96 -6.41 -13.12
CA TRP A 273 -0.69 -5.75 -13.48
C TRP A 273 0.10 -6.48 -14.59
N THR A 274 -0.17 -7.76 -14.85
CA THR A 274 0.44 -8.51 -15.97
C THR A 274 -0.43 -8.59 -17.23
N GLY A 275 -1.76 -8.50 -17.12
CA GLY A 275 -2.70 -8.49 -18.24
C GLY A 275 -2.88 -7.12 -18.90
N ASP A 276 -3.69 -7.05 -19.95
CA ASP A 276 -3.89 -5.82 -20.77
C ASP A 276 -4.77 -4.74 -20.08
N GLU A 277 -5.48 -5.08 -19.00
CA GLU A 277 -6.46 -4.20 -18.37
C GLU A 277 -5.81 -2.96 -17.73
N VAL A 278 -4.66 -3.14 -17.07
CA VAL A 278 -3.87 -2.04 -16.50
C VAL A 278 -3.45 -1.01 -17.54
N ASP A 279 -3.26 -1.43 -18.79
CA ASP A 279 -2.83 -0.54 -19.87
C ASP A 279 -3.95 0.40 -20.36
N VAL A 280 -5.20 0.21 -19.94
CA VAL A 280 -6.34 1.10 -20.31
C VAL A 280 -6.18 2.50 -19.72
N ILE A 281 -5.53 2.64 -18.56
CA ILE A 281 -5.27 3.92 -17.89
C ILE A 281 -3.80 4.28 -18.11
N GLU A 282 -3.50 5.45 -18.69
CA GLU A 282 -2.13 5.83 -19.08
C GLU A 282 -1.14 5.88 -17.90
N ALA A 283 -1.57 6.36 -16.73
CA ALA A 283 -0.73 6.35 -15.52
C ALA A 283 -0.38 4.91 -15.10
N ASN A 284 -1.37 4.02 -15.08
CA ASN A 284 -1.21 2.63 -14.67
C ASN A 284 -0.37 1.83 -15.71
N ARG A 285 -0.56 2.10 -17.01
CA ARG A 285 0.29 1.60 -18.11
C ARG A 285 1.77 1.92 -17.89
N ASN A 286 2.07 3.19 -17.57
CA ASN A 286 3.44 3.64 -17.36
C ASN A 286 4.06 2.95 -16.14
N MET A 287 3.31 2.85 -15.04
CA MET A 287 3.72 2.13 -13.83
C MET A 287 3.89 0.62 -14.06
N ALA A 288 3.00 -0.01 -14.84
CA ALA A 288 3.13 -1.41 -15.24
C ALA A 288 4.41 -1.67 -16.04
N GLY A 289 4.94 -0.66 -16.75
CA GLY A 289 6.26 -0.68 -17.37
C GLY A 289 7.40 -0.94 -16.37
N ASN A 290 7.31 -0.41 -15.14
CA ASN A 290 8.26 -0.61 -14.05
C ASN A 290 7.98 -1.91 -13.27
N VAL A 291 6.70 -2.23 -13.02
CA VAL A 291 6.27 -3.41 -12.25
C VAL A 291 6.56 -4.72 -12.98
N ARG A 292 6.21 -4.83 -14.27
CA ARG A 292 6.30 -6.08 -15.04
C ARG A 292 7.73 -6.67 -15.12
N PRO A 293 8.82 -5.88 -15.26
CA PRO A 293 10.20 -6.36 -15.09
C PRO A 293 10.48 -7.01 -13.74
N ARG A 294 10.07 -6.38 -12.62
CA ARG A 294 10.30 -6.86 -11.26
C ARG A 294 9.62 -8.21 -11.02
N LEU A 295 8.36 -8.33 -11.46
CA LEU A 295 7.61 -9.59 -11.42
C LEU A 295 8.30 -10.70 -12.21
N ARG A 296 8.81 -10.41 -13.42
CA ARG A 296 9.54 -11.40 -14.24
C ARG A 296 10.83 -11.89 -13.57
N ALA A 297 11.57 -11.01 -12.87
CA ALA A 297 12.76 -11.42 -12.13
C ALA A 297 12.41 -12.40 -11.00
N VAL A 298 11.43 -12.05 -10.16
CA VAL A 298 10.93 -12.87 -9.05
C VAL A 298 10.38 -14.21 -9.53
N GLN A 299 9.62 -14.21 -10.63
CA GLN A 299 9.08 -15.42 -11.26
C GLN A 299 10.19 -16.31 -11.84
N SER A 300 11.17 -15.72 -12.55
CA SER A 300 12.28 -16.47 -13.16
C SER A 300 13.21 -17.11 -12.12
N ALA A 301 13.34 -16.49 -10.94
CA ALA A 301 14.05 -17.05 -9.79
C ALA A 301 13.25 -18.14 -9.04
N GLY A 302 12.01 -18.43 -9.44
CA GLY A 302 11.14 -19.38 -8.75
C GLY A 302 10.67 -18.92 -7.36
N ARG A 303 10.64 -17.60 -7.11
CA ARG A 303 10.29 -17.01 -5.81
C ARG A 303 8.85 -16.49 -5.72
N LEU A 304 8.12 -16.41 -6.82
CA LEU A 304 6.74 -15.93 -6.85
C LEU A 304 5.76 -16.99 -6.30
N HIS A 305 4.90 -16.59 -5.37
CA HIS A 305 3.73 -17.33 -4.93
C HIS A 305 2.48 -16.46 -5.06
N THR A 306 1.53 -16.89 -5.90
CA THR A 306 0.22 -16.25 -6.06
C THR A 306 -0.86 -16.99 -5.30
N TYR A 307 -1.82 -16.26 -4.72
CA TYR A 307 -2.92 -16.81 -3.91
C TYR A 307 -4.22 -15.99 -4.06
N ASP A 308 -5.39 -16.59 -3.86
CA ASP A 308 -6.68 -15.87 -3.70
C ASP A 308 -7.21 -16.01 -2.27
N GLY A 309 -8.06 -15.07 -1.84
CA GLY A 309 -8.63 -15.06 -0.50
C GLY A 309 -7.65 -14.65 0.61
N GLU A 310 -7.77 -15.31 1.77
CA GLU A 310 -6.93 -15.10 2.96
C GLU A 310 -5.74 -16.07 2.97
N LEU A 311 -4.56 -15.61 3.39
CA LEU A 311 -3.34 -16.41 3.45
C LEU A 311 -2.68 -16.33 4.84
N GLY A 312 -2.67 -17.44 5.57
CA GLY A 312 -1.82 -17.59 6.76
C GLY A 312 -0.36 -17.84 6.35
N LEU A 313 0.56 -17.02 6.83
CA LEU A 313 2.01 -17.17 6.62
C LEU A 313 2.71 -17.80 7.83
N SER A 314 2.21 -17.52 9.03
CA SER A 314 2.56 -18.19 10.28
C SER A 314 1.32 -18.29 11.18
N GLU A 315 1.47 -18.77 12.41
CA GLU A 315 0.41 -18.68 13.43
C GLU A 315 0.03 -17.23 13.77
N GLN A 316 0.97 -16.29 13.61
CA GLN A 316 0.83 -14.89 14.03
C GLN A 316 0.52 -13.94 12.86
N VAL A 317 0.87 -14.31 11.61
CA VAL A 317 0.78 -13.43 10.44
C VAL A 317 -0.22 -13.98 9.41
N THR A 318 -1.28 -13.22 9.16
CA THR A 318 -2.34 -13.54 8.19
C THR A 318 -2.58 -12.37 7.25
N VAL A 319 -2.55 -12.63 5.94
CA VAL A 319 -2.86 -11.66 4.89
C VAL A 319 -4.36 -11.72 4.58
N LEU A 320 -5.01 -10.56 4.58
CA LEU A 320 -6.46 -10.39 4.44
C LEU A 320 -6.80 -9.65 3.14
N PRO A 321 -7.71 -10.14 2.29
CA PRO A 321 -8.09 -9.45 1.06
C PRO A 321 -8.89 -8.19 1.39
N THR A 322 -8.40 -7.03 0.94
CA THR A 322 -8.94 -5.68 1.25
C THR A 322 -8.96 -4.82 -0.01
N HIS A 323 -9.52 -5.39 -1.09
CA HIS A 323 -9.57 -4.81 -2.42
C HIS A 323 -10.23 -3.43 -2.46
N GLY A 324 -10.01 -2.71 -3.57
CA GLY A 324 -10.70 -1.46 -3.91
C GLY A 324 -9.75 -0.30 -4.14
N HIS A 325 -8.60 -0.26 -3.45
CA HIS A 325 -7.51 0.63 -3.82
C HIS A 325 -6.90 0.18 -5.16
N THR A 326 -6.50 -1.08 -5.25
CA THR A 326 -6.27 -1.82 -6.50
C THR A 326 -7.18 -3.08 -6.53
N PRO A 327 -7.32 -3.78 -7.68
CA PRO A 327 -8.21 -4.93 -7.82
C PRO A 327 -7.92 -6.12 -6.89
N GLY A 328 -6.66 -6.30 -6.48
CA GLY A 328 -6.22 -7.36 -5.58
C GLY A 328 -5.65 -6.89 -4.25
N HIS A 329 -5.73 -5.60 -3.91
CA HIS A 329 -5.18 -5.02 -2.67
C HIS A 329 -5.48 -5.87 -1.41
N VAL A 330 -4.50 -6.01 -0.52
CA VAL A 330 -4.56 -6.77 0.74
C VAL A 330 -3.97 -5.99 1.93
N SER A 331 -4.37 -6.35 3.15
CA SER A 331 -3.81 -5.84 4.41
C SER A 331 -3.26 -7.01 5.23
N VAL A 332 -2.29 -6.79 6.11
CA VAL A 332 -1.69 -7.87 6.93
C VAL A 332 -2.11 -7.72 8.39
N LEU A 333 -2.76 -8.74 8.95
CA LEU A 333 -3.00 -8.88 10.38
C LEU A 333 -1.80 -9.59 11.02
N VAL A 334 -1.24 -8.97 12.06
CA VAL A 334 -0.29 -9.58 13.00
C VAL A 334 -0.99 -9.72 14.35
N ALA A 335 -1.03 -10.91 14.94
CA ALA A 335 -1.67 -11.14 16.24
C ALA A 335 -0.99 -12.25 17.04
N ASP A 336 -0.93 -12.12 18.37
CA ASP A 336 -0.42 -13.16 19.27
C ASP A 336 -1.07 -13.02 20.65
N GLY A 337 -2.06 -13.89 20.93
CA GLY A 337 -2.96 -13.73 22.08
C GLY A 337 -3.97 -12.59 21.88
N ASP A 338 -4.10 -11.72 22.89
CA ASP A 338 -4.96 -10.53 22.84
C ASP A 338 -4.30 -9.33 22.14
N ASP A 339 -2.98 -9.36 21.91
CA ASP A 339 -2.27 -8.32 21.18
C ASP A 339 -2.50 -8.47 19.67
N ALA A 340 -2.81 -7.36 18.97
CA ALA A 340 -2.96 -7.33 17.51
C ALA A 340 -2.52 -6.01 16.87
N ALA A 341 -2.04 -6.09 15.63
CA ALA A 341 -1.79 -4.97 14.74
C ALA A 341 -2.27 -5.27 13.31
N ILE A 342 -2.73 -4.25 12.58
CA ILE A 342 -3.05 -4.37 11.15
C ILE A 342 -2.21 -3.40 10.34
N LEU A 343 -1.44 -3.95 9.41
CA LEU A 343 -0.71 -3.22 8.38
C LEU A 343 -1.69 -3.00 7.23
N ALA A 344 -2.26 -1.80 7.16
CA ALA A 344 -3.39 -1.51 6.29
C ALA A 344 -3.05 -1.54 4.79
N GLY A 345 -1.77 -1.35 4.43
CA GLY A 345 -1.40 -0.93 3.09
C GLY A 345 -2.07 0.41 2.77
N ASP A 346 -2.42 0.59 1.50
CA ASP A 346 -2.98 1.83 0.97
C ASP A 346 -4.48 2.00 1.21
N LEU A 347 -5.09 1.02 1.88
CA LEU A 347 -6.43 1.14 2.43
C LEU A 347 -6.60 2.42 3.27
N LEU A 348 -5.53 2.93 3.92
CA LEU A 348 -5.54 4.16 4.71
C LEU A 348 -4.27 5.00 4.47
N HIS A 349 -4.37 6.06 3.66
CA HIS A 349 -3.25 6.99 3.44
C HIS A 349 -3.06 8.01 4.59
N HIS A 350 -4.10 8.27 5.39
CA HIS A 350 -4.05 9.20 6.53
C HIS A 350 -5.03 8.74 7.63
N PRO A 351 -4.75 8.93 8.94
CA PRO A 351 -5.61 8.43 10.02
C PRO A 351 -7.06 8.91 9.97
N VAL A 352 -7.32 10.09 9.39
CA VAL A 352 -8.68 10.64 9.20
C VAL A 352 -9.60 9.72 8.39
N HIS A 353 -9.07 8.83 7.54
CA HIS A 353 -9.85 7.85 6.77
C HIS A 353 -10.54 6.80 7.66
N VAL A 354 -10.13 6.65 8.93
CA VAL A 354 -10.84 5.80 9.89
C VAL A 354 -12.20 6.39 10.26
N GLN A 355 -12.25 7.71 10.49
CA GLN A 355 -13.47 8.43 10.87
C GLN A 355 -14.29 8.87 9.64
N HIS A 356 -13.61 9.18 8.54
CA HIS A 356 -14.17 9.63 7.27
C HIS A 356 -13.81 8.66 6.13
N PRO A 357 -14.28 7.38 6.14
CA PRO A 357 -13.85 6.36 5.17
C PRO A 357 -14.27 6.64 3.72
N CYS A 358 -15.20 7.59 3.51
CA CYS A 358 -15.65 8.06 2.20
C CYS A 358 -14.81 9.22 1.65
N TRP A 359 -13.83 9.74 2.40
CA TRP A 359 -12.80 10.60 1.84
C TRP A 359 -11.75 9.70 1.18
N LEU A 360 -11.47 9.95 -0.09
CA LEU A 360 -10.93 8.97 -1.01
C LEU A 360 -9.63 9.45 -1.67
N PRO A 361 -8.55 8.65 -1.68
CA PRO A 361 -7.45 8.84 -2.62
C PRO A 361 -7.99 8.86 -4.06
N SER A 362 -7.48 9.77 -4.89
CA SER A 362 -7.86 9.87 -6.32
C SER A 362 -7.35 8.71 -7.17
N VAL A 363 -6.66 7.75 -6.55
CA VAL A 363 -6.04 6.56 -7.13
C VAL A 363 -6.80 5.25 -6.80
N ASP A 364 -7.83 5.30 -5.94
CA ASP A 364 -8.65 4.11 -5.64
C ASP A 364 -9.39 3.61 -6.91
N TYR A 365 -9.01 2.43 -7.41
CA TYR A 365 -9.56 1.80 -8.63
C TYR A 365 -11.07 1.53 -8.54
N GLU A 366 -11.54 1.02 -7.40
CA GLU A 366 -12.97 0.77 -7.12
C GLU A 366 -13.32 1.40 -5.75
N PRO A 367 -13.65 2.71 -5.75
CA PRO A 367 -13.94 3.47 -4.53
C PRO A 367 -15.01 2.85 -3.63
N ALA A 368 -16.02 2.18 -4.21
CA ALA A 368 -17.09 1.61 -3.42
C ALA A 368 -16.66 0.33 -2.67
N GLU A 369 -15.72 -0.45 -3.21
CA GLU A 369 -15.09 -1.57 -2.50
C GLU A 369 -14.06 -1.08 -1.48
N SER A 370 -13.28 -0.03 -1.82
CA SER A 370 -12.33 0.59 -0.90
C SER A 370 -13.00 1.06 0.40
N VAL A 371 -14.15 1.74 0.30
CA VAL A 371 -14.98 2.13 1.46
C VAL A 371 -15.48 0.91 2.26
N ARG A 372 -15.82 -0.21 1.60
CA ARG A 372 -16.25 -1.45 2.27
C ARG A 372 -15.08 -2.12 3.01
N SER A 373 -13.92 -2.21 2.38
CA SER A 373 -12.68 -2.73 2.97
C SER A 373 -12.25 -1.89 4.18
N ARG A 374 -12.25 -0.54 4.08
CA ARG A 374 -11.93 0.36 5.21
C ARG A 374 -12.81 0.07 6.42
N ARG A 375 -14.13 0.03 6.23
CA ARG A 375 -15.11 -0.21 7.30
C ARG A 375 -14.99 -1.61 7.92
N ARG A 376 -14.65 -2.63 7.13
CA ARG A 376 -14.40 -4.00 7.64
C ARG A 376 -13.13 -4.04 8.49
N ILE A 377 -12.03 -3.43 8.04
CA ILE A 377 -10.76 -3.43 8.76
C ILE A 377 -10.80 -2.57 10.02
N THR A 378 -11.44 -1.40 10.01
CA THR A 378 -11.56 -0.57 11.22
C THR A 378 -12.50 -1.19 12.26
N ALA A 379 -13.52 -1.93 11.84
CA ALA A 379 -14.33 -2.76 12.74
C ALA A 379 -13.53 -3.93 13.33
N LEU A 380 -12.82 -4.70 12.49
CA LEU A 380 -11.97 -5.81 12.93
C LEU A 380 -10.88 -5.36 13.91
N ALA A 381 -10.26 -4.22 13.67
CA ALA A 381 -9.27 -3.65 14.58
C ALA A 381 -9.89 -3.32 15.94
N ALA A 382 -11.05 -2.67 15.95
CA ALA A 382 -11.79 -2.37 17.18
C ALA A 382 -12.29 -3.61 17.93
N ASP A 383 -12.65 -4.69 17.23
CA ASP A 383 -12.99 -5.99 17.82
C ASP A 383 -11.79 -6.72 18.45
N ARG A 384 -10.57 -6.34 18.05
CA ARG A 384 -9.31 -6.93 18.53
C ARG A 384 -8.51 -6.01 19.48
N ASN A 385 -9.01 -4.82 19.79
CA ASN A 385 -8.24 -3.74 20.45
C ASN A 385 -6.90 -3.44 19.75
N ALA A 386 -6.86 -3.61 18.42
CA ALA A 386 -5.63 -3.62 17.63
C ALA A 386 -5.12 -2.22 17.30
N VAL A 387 -3.82 -2.12 17.02
CA VAL A 387 -3.25 -0.90 16.41
C VAL A 387 -3.26 -0.99 14.87
N ILE A 388 -3.63 0.09 14.19
CA ILE A 388 -3.51 0.21 12.74
C ILE A 388 -2.26 1.00 12.38
N LEU A 389 -1.53 0.50 11.39
CA LEU A 389 -0.34 1.09 10.78
C LEU A 389 -0.55 1.17 9.25
N ALA A 390 0.02 2.17 8.59
CA ALA A 390 0.05 2.26 7.13
C ALA A 390 1.38 2.90 6.68
N PRO A 391 1.91 2.58 5.48
CA PRO A 391 3.21 3.09 5.03
C PRO A 391 3.17 4.61 4.80
N HIS A 392 2.02 5.13 4.34
CA HIS A 392 1.79 6.52 3.97
C HIS A 392 1.50 7.48 5.13
N PHE A 393 1.28 7.00 6.36
CA PHE A 393 1.17 7.90 7.50
C PHE A 393 2.54 8.57 7.80
N PRO A 394 2.58 9.82 8.30
CA PRO A 394 3.83 10.43 8.75
C PRO A 394 4.49 9.57 9.83
N ILE A 395 5.62 8.94 9.54
CA ILE A 395 6.23 7.99 10.48
C ILE A 395 6.91 8.74 11.65
N PRO A 396 6.73 8.31 12.91
CA PRO A 396 5.91 7.19 13.35
C PRO A 396 4.50 7.61 13.82
N THR A 397 3.48 7.08 13.14
CA THR A 397 2.06 7.26 13.47
C THR A 397 1.40 5.91 13.64
N VAL A 398 0.68 5.71 14.73
CA VAL A 398 -0.15 4.52 14.99
C VAL A 398 -1.57 4.95 15.35
N ILE A 399 -2.56 4.11 15.06
CA ILE A 399 -3.95 4.34 15.47
C ILE A 399 -4.39 3.20 16.39
N ASP A 400 -4.62 3.49 17.67
CA ASP A 400 -5.26 2.55 18.58
C ASP A 400 -6.74 2.45 18.22
N MET A 401 -7.24 1.24 17.99
CA MET A 401 -8.63 0.96 17.63
C MET A 401 -9.29 0.11 18.71
N ASP A 402 -10.41 0.56 19.24
CA ASP A 402 -11.17 -0.18 20.25
C ASP A 402 -12.68 0.10 20.15
N ARG A 403 -13.48 -0.48 21.05
CA ARG A 403 -14.91 -0.18 21.17
C ARG A 403 -15.18 0.69 22.40
N ASP A 404 -16.08 1.66 22.24
CA ASP A 404 -16.64 2.40 23.37
C ASP A 404 -17.65 1.55 24.16
N PRO A 405 -18.10 1.99 25.36
CA PRO A 405 -19.08 1.25 26.17
C PRO A 405 -20.46 1.06 25.53
N ALA A 406 -20.73 1.67 24.36
CA ALA A 406 -21.92 1.46 23.55
C ALA A 406 -21.64 0.57 22.31
N GLY A 407 -20.46 -0.07 22.24
CA GLY A 407 -20.04 -0.95 21.17
C GLY A 407 -19.59 -0.25 19.89
N ARG A 408 -19.49 1.08 19.87
CA ARG A 408 -19.12 1.86 18.68
C ARG A 408 -17.61 1.85 18.50
N VAL A 409 -17.15 1.83 17.24
CA VAL A 409 -15.72 1.95 16.91
C VAL A 409 -15.19 3.30 17.41
N ARG A 410 -14.09 3.26 18.16
CA ARG A 410 -13.31 4.40 18.60
C ARG A 410 -11.88 4.25 18.07
N SER A 411 -11.24 5.39 17.83
CA SER A 411 -9.90 5.49 17.25
C SER A 411 -9.11 6.57 17.99
N THR A 412 -7.90 6.26 18.47
CA THR A 412 -6.98 7.26 19.05
C THR A 412 -5.70 7.26 18.22
N VAL A 413 -5.34 8.41 17.65
CA VAL A 413 -4.09 8.54 16.89
C VAL A 413 -2.96 8.90 17.86
N ARG A 414 -1.86 8.17 17.80
CA ARG A 414 -0.62 8.47 18.51
C ARG A 414 0.50 8.73 17.53
N HIS A 415 1.22 9.82 17.75
CA HIS A 415 2.47 10.17 17.10
C HIS A 415 3.56 10.25 18.17
N GLU A 416 4.78 9.85 17.85
CA GLU A 416 5.94 10.44 18.53
C GLU A 416 6.30 11.67 17.72
N MET A 417 6.27 12.84 18.36
CA MET A 417 7.02 13.96 17.80
C MET A 417 8.49 13.62 17.99
N GLU A 418 9.25 13.59 16.89
CA GLU A 418 10.66 13.96 17.02
C GLU A 418 10.67 15.40 17.53
N ASP A 419 11.26 15.62 18.71
CA ASP A 419 11.42 16.96 19.25
C ASP A 419 12.30 17.75 18.26
N ALA A 420 11.71 18.75 17.61
CA ALA A 420 12.38 19.58 16.63
C ALA A 420 13.34 20.57 17.34
N THR A 421 14.55 20.09 17.65
CA THR A 421 15.65 20.82 18.28
C THR A 421 16.53 21.57 17.28
#